data_AF-A0A5C3PZA1-F1
#
_entry.id   AF-A0A5C3PZA1-F1
#
_cell.length_a   1.000
_cell.length_b   1.000
_cell.length_c   1.000
_cell.angle_alpha   90.00
_cell.angle_beta   90.00
_cell.angle_gamma   90.00
#
_symmetry.space_group_name_H-M   'P 1'
#
loop_
_entity.id
_entity.type
_entity.pdbx_description
1 polymer ?
#
loop_
_entity_poly.entity_id
_entity_poly.type
_entity_poly.pdbx_seq_one_letter_code
_entity_poly.pdbx_strand_id
1 'polypeptide(L)'
;MEVPSMFSAGQNISLTTNGRTLTFSIERPFTPFTKSVVLLAHSTELGPDPVVIKIYDPRFLDERVSVVESQPSRPWSLAAEQAAAALPSGAFDEDKLWEDEPDEAEGRAERAALWEEHFRRLSAECYASERSAYEHLRVYQGSTIPRLLLAGVLLPPDERAIQPSAVVLEYIPDAVSLRDVPGDALDVNMCLALIRAVDGFSAHGVFHGDINHNNILFTPQERPFRAVVIDFGCAGIKADDEDEETWQFNVQFAADSKRIRRLLEDKGVRVQDHAAAAA
;
A
#
# COMPACT_ATOMS: atom_id res chain seq x y z
N MET A 1 -15.90 3.69 -7.72
CA MET A 1 -16.43 2.45 -7.13
C MET A 1 -17.16 2.84 -5.84
N GLU A 2 -18.43 2.48 -5.68
CA GLU A 2 -19.13 2.70 -4.40
C GLU A 2 -18.51 1.81 -3.31
N VAL A 3 -18.50 2.28 -2.06
CA VAL A 3 -18.01 1.46 -0.94
C VAL A 3 -18.97 0.30 -0.72
N PRO A 4 -18.51 -0.97 -0.78
CA PRO A 4 -19.36 -2.10 -0.47
C PRO A 4 -19.95 -2.01 0.93
N SER A 5 -21.16 -2.53 1.10
CA SER A 5 -21.85 -2.56 2.40
C SER A 5 -20.97 -3.17 3.50
N MET A 6 -20.18 -4.21 3.20
CA MET A 6 -19.30 -4.88 4.17
C MET A 6 -18.17 -3.99 4.73
N PHE A 7 -17.82 -2.89 4.05
CA PHE A 7 -16.78 -1.95 4.49
C PHE A 7 -17.35 -0.60 4.92
N SER A 8 -18.66 -0.53 5.14
CA SER A 8 -19.34 0.68 5.60
C SER A 8 -19.13 0.92 7.10
N ALA A 9 -19.23 2.18 7.51
CA ALA A 9 -19.20 2.58 8.91
C ALA A 9 -20.22 1.79 9.75
N GLY A 10 -19.83 1.39 10.95
CA GLY A 10 -20.63 0.59 11.89
C GLY A 10 -20.66 -0.91 11.61
N GLN A 11 -20.08 -1.38 10.49
CA GLN A 11 -19.90 -2.82 10.24
C GLN A 11 -18.69 -3.36 11.01
N ASN A 12 -18.65 -4.68 11.16
CA ASN A 12 -17.53 -5.38 11.76
C ASN A 12 -16.81 -6.25 10.72
N ILE A 13 -15.49 -6.34 10.85
CA ILE A 13 -14.67 -7.29 10.12
C ILE A 13 -13.82 -8.10 11.09
N SER A 14 -13.46 -9.32 10.70
CA SER A 14 -12.61 -10.18 11.50
C SER A 14 -11.33 -10.53 10.76
N LEU A 15 -10.20 -10.36 11.43
CA LEU A 15 -8.89 -10.78 10.93
C LEU A 15 -8.39 -11.97 11.74
N THR A 16 -7.82 -12.96 11.08
CA THR A 16 -7.07 -14.04 11.73
C THR A 16 -5.58 -13.73 11.69
N THR A 17 -4.93 -13.70 12.85
CA THR A 17 -3.49 -13.48 13.01
C THR A 17 -2.93 -14.45 14.05
N ASN A 18 -1.84 -15.15 13.73
CA ASN A 18 -1.18 -16.10 14.63
C ASN A 18 -2.15 -17.09 15.32
N GLY A 19 -3.14 -17.59 14.58
CA GLY A 19 -4.16 -18.52 15.09
C GLY A 19 -5.23 -17.90 15.98
N ARG A 20 -5.27 -16.58 16.14
CA ARG A 20 -6.30 -15.85 16.89
C ARG A 20 -7.13 -15.00 15.93
N THR A 21 -8.43 -14.89 16.20
CA THR A 21 -9.33 -14.01 15.47
C THR A 21 -9.57 -12.75 16.29
N LEU A 22 -9.34 -11.58 15.68
CA LEU A 22 -9.65 -10.27 16.25
C LEU A 22 -10.78 -9.65 15.45
N THR A 23 -11.69 -8.95 16.14
CA THR A 23 -12.79 -8.24 15.50
C THR A 23 -12.57 -6.73 15.56
N PHE A 24 -12.87 -6.07 14.46
CA PHE A 24 -12.70 -4.64 14.30
C PHE A 24 -14.04 -4.02 13.91
N SER A 25 -14.43 -2.96 14.61
CA SER A 25 -15.57 -2.13 14.26
C SER A 25 -15.12 -0.98 13.38
N ILE A 26 -15.66 -0.90 12.16
CA ILE A 26 -15.29 0.09 11.16
C ILE A 26 -15.89 1.44 11.57
N GLU A 27 -15.03 2.44 11.74
CA GLU A 27 -15.46 3.82 11.91
C GLU A 27 -15.77 4.46 10.55
N ARG A 28 -14.84 4.33 9.59
CA ARG A 28 -15.05 4.79 8.21
C ARG A 28 -14.04 4.19 7.23
N PRO A 29 -14.38 4.08 5.95
CA PRO A 29 -13.41 3.83 4.88
C PRO A 29 -12.63 5.10 4.52
N PHE A 30 -11.42 4.93 3.98
CA PHE A 30 -10.70 5.96 3.23
C PHE A 30 -10.85 5.66 1.74
N THR A 31 -11.47 6.57 0.99
CA THR A 31 -11.80 6.38 -0.43
C THR A 31 -11.17 7.46 -1.31
N PRO A 32 -10.95 7.17 -2.61
CA PRO A 32 -11.21 5.89 -3.31
C PRO A 32 -10.22 4.78 -2.90
N PHE A 33 -10.62 3.51 -3.05
CA PHE A 33 -9.70 2.39 -2.96
C PHE A 33 -8.88 2.29 -4.25
N THR A 34 -7.58 2.03 -4.11
CA THR A 34 -6.63 1.91 -5.23
C THR A 34 -6.00 0.53 -5.28
N LYS A 35 -5.05 0.23 -4.38
CA LYS A 35 -4.39 -1.09 -4.27
C LYS A 35 -4.91 -1.94 -3.11
N SER A 36 -5.61 -1.30 -2.18
CA SER A 36 -6.15 -1.93 -0.98
C SER A 36 -7.38 -1.19 -0.49
N VAL A 37 -8.20 -1.90 0.28
CA VAL A 37 -9.27 -1.31 1.08
C VAL A 37 -8.62 -0.75 2.35
N VAL A 38 -8.78 0.54 2.60
CA VAL A 38 -8.20 1.21 3.77
C VAL A 38 -9.31 1.67 4.69
N LEU A 39 -9.27 1.24 5.95
CA LEU A 39 -10.33 1.46 6.95
C LEU A 39 -9.75 2.09 8.21
N LEU A 40 -10.46 3.05 8.79
CA LEU A 40 -10.30 3.44 10.19
C LEU A 40 -11.22 2.56 11.02
N ALA A 41 -10.68 1.89 12.03
CA ALA A 41 -11.44 0.95 12.85
C ALA A 41 -10.94 0.89 14.29
N HIS A 42 -11.74 0.29 15.16
CA HIS A 42 -11.41 0.04 16.57
C HIS A 42 -11.42 -1.45 16.87
N SER A 43 -10.53 -1.91 17.73
CA SER A 43 -10.56 -3.27 18.29
C SER A 43 -10.32 -3.21 19.79
N THR A 44 -11.26 -3.75 20.56
CA THR A 44 -11.16 -3.81 22.03
C THR A 44 -9.93 -4.58 22.51
N GLU A 45 -9.40 -5.47 21.66
CA GLU A 45 -8.24 -6.30 21.90
C GLU A 45 -6.91 -5.56 21.69
N LEU A 46 -6.90 -4.47 20.92
CA LEU A 46 -5.71 -3.64 20.66
C LEU A 46 -5.64 -2.38 21.53
N GLY A 47 -6.78 -1.94 22.07
CA GLY A 47 -6.85 -0.79 22.96
C GLY A 47 -7.95 0.18 22.58
N PRO A 48 -8.00 1.35 23.24
CA PRO A 48 -9.01 2.37 22.97
C PRO A 48 -8.71 3.21 21.72
N ASP A 49 -7.46 3.21 21.25
CA ASP A 49 -7.04 4.03 20.13
C ASP A 49 -7.47 3.40 18.80
N PRO A 50 -7.96 4.19 17.83
CA PRO A 50 -8.27 3.68 16.50
C PRO A 50 -7.01 3.22 15.77
N VAL A 51 -7.21 2.34 14.80
CA VAL A 51 -6.16 1.78 13.94
C VAL A 51 -6.55 1.91 12.47
N VAL A 52 -5.53 1.91 11.60
CA VAL A 52 -5.74 1.81 10.15
C VAL A 52 -5.59 0.36 9.73
N ILE A 53 -6.58 -0.18 9.03
CA ILE A 53 -6.52 -1.52 8.45
C ILE A 53 -6.39 -1.36 6.94
N LYS A 54 -5.32 -1.89 6.35
CA LYS A 54 -5.18 -2.04 4.90
C LYS A 54 -5.42 -3.49 4.53
N ILE A 55 -6.44 -3.75 3.73
CA ILE A 55 -6.83 -5.07 3.25
C ILE A 55 -6.53 -5.15 1.75
N TYR A 56 -5.62 -6.04 1.39
CA TYR A 56 -5.22 -6.32 0.02
C TYR A 56 -6.20 -7.33 -0.57
N ASP A 57 -7.39 -6.82 -0.90
CA ASP A 57 -8.46 -7.57 -1.53
C ASP A 57 -8.44 -7.27 -3.04
N PRO A 58 -8.12 -8.27 -3.90
CA PRO A 58 -7.99 -8.08 -5.33
C PRO A 58 -9.22 -7.45 -5.99
N ARG A 59 -10.41 -7.57 -5.40
CA ARG A 59 -11.67 -6.99 -5.92
C ARG A 59 -11.65 -5.46 -6.05
N PHE A 60 -10.81 -4.80 -5.26
CA PHE A 60 -10.77 -3.35 -5.13
C PHE A 60 -9.56 -2.70 -5.80
N LEU A 61 -8.82 -3.47 -6.60
CA LEU A 61 -7.74 -2.97 -7.43
C LEU A 61 -8.28 -1.99 -8.47
N ASP A 62 -7.70 -0.80 -8.53
CA ASP A 62 -8.06 0.25 -9.48
C ASP A 62 -7.75 -0.15 -10.93
N GLU A 63 -6.81 -1.08 -11.14
CA GLU A 63 -6.50 -1.67 -12.45
C GLU A 63 -7.67 -2.42 -13.09
N ARG A 64 -8.69 -2.78 -12.29
CA ARG A 64 -9.93 -3.38 -12.83
C ARG A 64 -10.79 -2.37 -13.58
N VAL A 65 -10.66 -1.10 -13.22
CA VAL A 65 -11.45 -0.01 -13.79
C VAL A 65 -10.66 0.59 -14.93
N SER A 66 -11.16 0.37 -16.15
CA SER A 66 -10.54 1.00 -17.31
C SER A 66 -10.68 2.52 -17.24
N VAL A 67 -9.55 3.20 -17.44
CA VAL A 67 -9.48 4.66 -17.62
C VAL A 67 -9.28 5.06 -19.09
N VAL A 68 -9.08 4.09 -19.99
CA VAL A 68 -8.87 4.31 -21.43
C VAL A 68 -9.80 3.41 -22.23
N GLU A 69 -10.52 3.96 -23.22
CA GLU A 69 -11.48 3.20 -24.05
C GLU A 69 -10.89 1.93 -24.70
N SER A 70 -9.58 1.89 -24.94
CA SER A 70 -8.88 0.75 -25.53
C SER A 70 -8.62 -0.42 -24.57
N GLN A 71 -8.83 -0.25 -23.26
CA GLN A 71 -8.69 -1.31 -22.28
C GLN A 71 -10.08 -1.67 -21.74
N PRO A 72 -10.53 -2.94 -21.83
CA PRO A 72 -11.80 -3.34 -21.24
C PRO A 72 -11.70 -3.34 -19.71
N SER A 73 -12.79 -2.97 -19.03
CA SER A 73 -12.90 -3.17 -17.59
C SER A 73 -12.92 -4.66 -17.26
N ARG A 74 -12.33 -5.01 -16.13
CA ARG A 74 -12.21 -6.41 -15.65
C ARG A 74 -12.92 -6.56 -14.30
N PRO A 75 -14.26 -6.46 -14.28
CA PRO A 75 -15.02 -6.58 -13.04
C PRO A 75 -14.83 -7.97 -12.43
N TRP A 76 -14.74 -8.01 -11.11
CA TRP A 76 -14.64 -9.28 -10.39
C TRP A 76 -15.90 -10.13 -10.59
N SER A 77 -15.71 -11.45 -10.65
CA SER A 77 -16.80 -12.42 -10.53
C SER A 77 -16.36 -13.62 -9.70
N LEU A 78 -17.29 -14.20 -8.94
CA LEU A 78 -17.02 -15.40 -8.13
C LEU A 78 -16.53 -16.57 -8.99
N ALA A 79 -17.12 -16.76 -10.19
CA ALA A 79 -16.74 -17.83 -11.11
C ALA A 79 -15.29 -17.70 -11.58
N ALA A 80 -14.86 -16.49 -11.94
CA ALA A 80 -13.47 -16.26 -12.37
C ALA A 80 -12.49 -16.42 -11.19
N GLU A 81 -12.84 -15.97 -9.98
CA GLU A 81 -11.99 -16.16 -8.79
C GLU A 81 -11.82 -17.66 -8.45
N GLN A 82 -12.92 -18.43 -8.50
CA GLN A 82 -12.88 -19.87 -8.27
C GLN A 82 -12.08 -20.60 -9.35
N ALA A 83 -12.22 -20.20 -10.62
CA ALA A 83 -11.45 -20.75 -11.72
C ALA A 83 -9.95 -20.44 -11.58
N ALA A 84 -9.60 -19.20 -11.19
CA ALA A 84 -8.23 -18.79 -10.89
C ALA A 84 -7.62 -19.62 -9.75
N ALA A 85 -8.36 -19.82 -8.65
CA ALA A 85 -7.92 -20.63 -7.52
C ALA A 85 -7.75 -22.13 -7.87
N ALA A 86 -8.40 -22.61 -8.93
CA ALA A 86 -8.30 -23.97 -9.42
C ALA A 86 -7.18 -24.16 -10.46
N LEU A 87 -6.47 -23.11 -10.88
CA LEU A 87 -5.39 -23.21 -11.86
C LEU A 87 -4.24 -24.10 -11.32
N PRO A 88 -3.70 -25.01 -12.14
CA PRO A 88 -2.50 -25.76 -11.77
C PRO A 88 -1.32 -24.84 -11.49
N SER A 89 -0.43 -25.24 -10.57
CA SER A 89 0.83 -24.53 -10.35
C SER A 89 1.63 -24.43 -11.65
N GLY A 90 2.07 -23.22 -11.99
CA GLY A 90 2.79 -22.93 -13.24
C GLY A 90 1.91 -22.78 -14.49
N ALA A 91 0.58 -22.86 -14.36
CA ALA A 91 -0.33 -22.61 -15.48
C ALA A 91 -0.53 -21.12 -15.80
N PHE A 92 -0.21 -20.24 -14.84
CA PHE A 92 -0.27 -18.80 -15.06
C PHE A 92 0.86 -18.36 -16.00
N ASP A 93 0.46 -17.70 -17.08
CA ASP A 93 1.33 -17.11 -18.08
C ASP A 93 0.85 -15.69 -18.32
N GLU A 94 1.70 -14.71 -17.97
CA GLU A 94 1.36 -13.30 -18.03
C GLU A 94 1.22 -12.80 -19.47
N ASP A 95 1.98 -13.39 -20.40
CA ASP A 95 1.96 -12.99 -21.82
C ASP A 95 0.57 -13.21 -22.42
N LYS A 96 -0.15 -14.25 -21.95
CA LYS A 96 -1.52 -14.55 -22.38
C LYS A 96 -2.54 -13.49 -22.00
N LEU A 97 -2.28 -12.65 -20.99
CA LEU A 97 -3.21 -11.59 -20.60
C LEU A 97 -3.39 -10.56 -21.70
N TRP A 98 -2.31 -10.32 -22.45
CA TRP A 98 -2.16 -9.24 -23.44
C TRP A 98 -2.44 -9.69 -24.88
N GLU A 99 -2.72 -10.98 -25.09
CA GLU A 99 -3.21 -11.50 -26.37
C GLU A 99 -4.61 -10.93 -26.69
N ASP A 100 -5.02 -11.02 -27.96
CA ASP A 100 -6.36 -10.62 -28.40
C ASP A 100 -7.46 -11.32 -27.57
N GLU A 101 -8.57 -10.62 -27.37
CA GLU A 101 -9.69 -11.16 -26.60
C GLU A 101 -10.35 -12.32 -27.35
N PRO A 102 -10.60 -13.48 -26.70
CA PRO A 102 -11.19 -14.63 -27.37
C PRO A 102 -12.63 -14.40 -27.87
N ASP A 103 -12.91 -14.85 -29.09
CA ASP A 103 -14.26 -14.81 -29.68
C ASP A 103 -15.23 -15.80 -29.00
N GLU A 104 -14.69 -16.90 -28.46
CA GLU A 104 -15.47 -17.97 -27.83
C GLU A 104 -15.71 -17.71 -26.34
N ALA A 105 -16.87 -18.14 -25.85
CA ALA A 105 -17.25 -17.93 -24.45
C ALA A 105 -16.33 -18.65 -23.47
N GLU A 106 -15.86 -19.85 -23.83
CA GLU A 106 -14.90 -20.63 -23.04
C GLU A 106 -13.56 -19.91 -22.92
N GLY A 107 -12.99 -19.45 -24.05
CA GLY A 107 -11.76 -18.67 -24.05
C GLY A 107 -11.88 -17.38 -23.23
N ARG A 108 -13.01 -16.67 -23.25
CA ARG A 108 -13.23 -15.50 -22.39
C ARG A 108 -13.28 -15.86 -20.90
N ALA A 109 -13.87 -16.99 -20.55
CA ALA A 109 -13.90 -17.45 -19.16
C ALA A 109 -12.50 -17.83 -18.66
N GLU A 110 -11.70 -18.51 -19.50
CA GLU A 110 -10.29 -18.80 -19.22
C GLU A 110 -9.48 -17.51 -19.06
N ARG A 111 -9.66 -16.54 -19.96
CA ARG A 111 -9.01 -15.24 -19.88
C ARG A 111 -9.40 -14.48 -18.61
N ALA A 112 -10.67 -14.52 -18.20
CA ALA A 112 -11.12 -13.93 -16.95
C ALA A 112 -10.44 -14.57 -15.74
N ALA A 113 -10.28 -15.89 -15.72
CA ALA A 113 -9.56 -16.59 -14.65
C ALA A 113 -8.07 -16.19 -14.60
N LEU A 114 -7.40 -16.04 -15.74
CA LEU A 114 -6.01 -15.54 -15.78
C LEU A 114 -5.89 -14.11 -15.24
N TRP A 115 -6.84 -13.23 -15.57
CA TRP A 115 -6.87 -11.87 -14.99
C TRP A 115 -7.10 -11.89 -13.48
N GLU A 116 -7.99 -12.74 -12.98
CA GLU A 116 -8.19 -12.88 -11.53
C GLU A 116 -6.94 -13.39 -10.82
N GLU A 117 -6.21 -14.33 -11.42
CA GLU A 117 -4.92 -14.78 -10.91
C GLU A 117 -3.88 -13.65 -10.92
N HIS A 118 -3.80 -12.86 -11.98
CA HIS A 118 -2.93 -11.68 -12.05
C HIS A 118 -3.25 -10.68 -10.93
N PHE A 119 -4.52 -10.32 -10.75
CA PHE A 119 -4.95 -9.41 -9.68
C PHE A 119 -4.67 -9.99 -8.29
N ARG A 120 -4.82 -11.30 -8.10
CA ARG A 120 -4.45 -11.97 -6.86
C ARG A 120 -2.95 -11.84 -6.58
N ARG A 121 -2.11 -12.07 -7.59
CA ARG A 121 -0.64 -11.93 -7.49
C ARG A 121 -0.23 -10.50 -7.17
N LEU A 122 -0.74 -9.53 -7.93
CA LEU A 122 -0.45 -8.11 -7.72
C LEU A 122 -0.84 -7.66 -6.30
N SER A 123 -2.03 -8.04 -5.83
CA SER A 123 -2.48 -7.74 -4.46
C SER A 123 -1.59 -8.38 -3.39
N ALA A 124 -1.15 -9.62 -3.62
CA ALA A 124 -0.23 -10.33 -2.73
C ALA A 124 1.17 -9.71 -2.71
N GLU A 125 1.68 -9.27 -3.87
CA GLU A 125 2.95 -8.55 -4.01
C GLU A 125 2.90 -7.22 -3.24
N CYS A 126 1.83 -6.42 -3.40
CA CYS A 126 1.66 -5.18 -2.65
C CYS A 126 1.62 -5.41 -1.12
N TYR A 127 0.91 -6.45 -0.67
CA TYR A 127 0.91 -6.84 0.75
C TYR A 127 2.31 -7.24 1.22
N ALA A 128 3.01 -8.06 0.45
CA ALA A 128 4.34 -8.56 0.80
C ALA A 128 5.36 -7.41 0.88
N SER A 129 5.35 -6.50 -0.09
CA SER A 129 6.18 -5.29 -0.10
C SER A 129 5.91 -4.42 1.13
N GLU A 130 4.66 -4.09 1.41
CA GLU A 130 4.31 -3.23 2.55
C GLU A 130 4.76 -3.86 3.88
N ARG A 131 4.39 -5.13 4.09
CA ARG A 131 4.76 -5.86 5.32
C ARG A 131 6.27 -5.93 5.49
N SER A 132 7.00 -6.28 4.43
CA SER A 132 8.45 -6.42 4.46
C SER A 132 9.12 -5.08 4.73
N ALA A 133 8.61 -3.98 4.16
CA ALA A 133 9.11 -2.64 4.43
C ALA A 133 9.01 -2.29 5.93
N TYR A 134 7.87 -2.57 6.58
CA TYR A 134 7.75 -2.38 8.03
C TYR A 134 8.69 -3.30 8.82
N GLU A 135 8.90 -4.54 8.40
CA GLU A 135 9.82 -5.47 9.06
C GLU A 135 11.28 -5.01 9.00
N HIS A 136 11.71 -4.36 7.91
CA HIS A 136 13.06 -3.81 7.72
C HIS A 136 13.24 -2.43 8.35
N LEU A 137 12.22 -1.58 8.29
CA LEU A 137 12.25 -0.20 8.77
C LEU A 137 11.80 -0.05 10.24
N ARG A 138 12.03 -1.07 11.08
CA ARG A 138 11.66 -1.07 12.50
C ARG A 138 12.16 0.16 13.27
N VAL A 139 13.35 0.65 12.92
CA VAL A 139 13.97 1.83 13.55
C VAL A 139 13.18 3.12 13.30
N TYR A 140 12.39 3.19 12.22
CA TYR A 140 11.58 4.34 11.85
C TYR A 140 10.13 4.25 12.35
N GLN A 141 9.68 3.06 12.77
CA GLN A 141 8.29 2.87 13.22
C GLN A 141 7.95 3.72 14.45
N GLY A 142 6.79 4.38 14.40
CA GLY A 142 6.32 5.29 15.45
C GLY A 142 6.98 6.66 15.43
N SER A 143 7.90 6.91 14.48
CA SER A 143 8.49 8.22 14.22
C SER A 143 8.15 8.65 12.80
N THR A 144 9.00 8.30 11.84
CA THR A 144 8.87 8.71 10.43
C THR A 144 8.02 7.77 9.60
N ILE A 145 7.66 6.58 10.10
CA ILE A 145 6.62 5.71 9.54
C ILE A 145 5.65 5.27 10.66
N PRO A 146 4.42 4.83 10.37
CA PRO A 146 3.51 4.27 11.36
C PRO A 146 4.10 3.02 12.05
N ARG A 147 3.56 2.62 13.20
CA ARG A 147 3.84 1.28 13.72
C ARG A 147 3.01 0.23 13.00
N LEU A 148 3.62 -0.88 12.63
CA LEU A 148 2.91 -2.11 12.27
C LEU A 148 2.47 -2.80 13.55
N LEU A 149 1.16 -2.85 13.80
CA LEU A 149 0.58 -3.41 15.01
C LEU A 149 0.35 -4.92 14.86
N LEU A 150 -0.18 -5.35 13.71
CA LEU A 150 -0.30 -6.76 13.34
C LEU A 150 -0.44 -6.94 11.83
N ALA A 151 -0.24 -8.17 11.38
CA ALA A 151 -0.61 -8.64 10.05
C ALA A 151 -1.50 -9.88 10.18
N GLY A 152 -2.41 -10.08 9.24
CA GLY A 152 -3.35 -11.20 9.27
C GLY A 152 -4.07 -11.40 7.95
N VAL A 153 -5.06 -12.27 7.97
CA VAL A 153 -5.95 -12.52 6.83
C VAL A 153 -7.39 -12.17 7.19
N LEU A 154 -8.09 -11.50 6.29
CA LEU A 154 -9.52 -11.23 6.43
C LEU A 154 -10.29 -12.54 6.37
N LEU A 155 -11.22 -12.73 7.31
CA LEU A 155 -12.25 -13.75 7.21
C LEU A 155 -13.40 -13.18 6.38
N PRO A 156 -13.53 -13.56 5.09
CA PRO A 156 -14.56 -12.99 4.26
C PRO A 156 -15.95 -13.45 4.73
N PRO A 157 -16.97 -12.58 4.63
CA PRO A 157 -18.35 -12.95 4.92
C PRO A 157 -19.03 -13.71 3.77
N ASP A 158 -18.36 -13.88 2.63
CA ASP A 158 -18.89 -14.44 1.39
C ASP A 158 -18.19 -15.76 0.98
N GLU A 159 -18.71 -16.42 -0.06
CA GLU A 159 -18.27 -17.75 -0.55
C GLU A 159 -16.99 -17.72 -1.39
N ARG A 160 -16.21 -16.65 -1.26
CA ARG A 160 -15.05 -16.41 -2.10
C ARG A 160 -13.94 -17.43 -1.84
N ALA A 161 -13.12 -17.68 -2.86
CA ALA A 161 -12.02 -18.64 -2.79
C ALA A 161 -10.75 -18.04 -2.14
N ILE A 162 -10.58 -16.72 -2.20
CA ILE A 162 -9.38 -16.03 -1.73
C ILE A 162 -9.65 -15.38 -0.37
N GLN A 163 -8.72 -15.55 0.58
CA GLN A 163 -8.70 -14.80 1.83
C GLN A 163 -7.72 -13.61 1.70
N PRO A 164 -8.22 -12.36 1.63
CA PRO A 164 -7.35 -11.19 1.51
C PRO A 164 -6.38 -11.05 2.67
N SER A 165 -5.13 -10.70 2.39
CA SER A 165 -4.16 -10.36 3.43
C SER A 165 -4.37 -8.94 3.92
N ALA A 166 -4.02 -8.66 5.16
CA ALA A 166 -4.18 -7.35 5.77
C ALA A 166 -3.02 -6.99 6.69
N VAL A 167 -2.72 -5.70 6.75
CA VAL A 167 -1.88 -5.09 7.80
C VAL A 167 -2.71 -4.11 8.61
N VAL A 168 -2.40 -4.02 9.90
CA VAL A 168 -2.99 -3.05 10.82
C VAL A 168 -1.89 -2.14 11.33
N LEU A 169 -2.11 -0.85 11.16
CA LEU A 169 -1.13 0.21 11.39
C LEU A 169 -1.64 1.18 12.46
N GLU A 170 -0.70 1.85 13.14
CA GLU A 170 -0.96 3.03 13.95
C GLU A 170 -1.77 4.06 13.15
N TYR A 171 -2.90 4.50 13.69
CA TYR A 171 -3.58 5.68 13.16
C TYR A 171 -2.83 6.95 13.59
N ILE A 172 -2.61 7.86 12.64
CA ILE A 172 -1.98 9.14 12.90
C ILE A 172 -3.09 10.20 13.05
N PRO A 173 -3.46 10.60 14.29
CA PRO A 173 -4.54 11.56 14.50
C PRO A 173 -4.16 12.94 13.98
N ASP A 174 -5.18 13.71 13.58
CA ASP A 174 -5.06 15.09 13.10
C ASP A 174 -4.00 15.28 12.01
N ALA A 175 -3.77 14.24 11.21
CA ALA A 175 -2.82 14.27 10.12
C ALA A 175 -3.41 14.90 8.86
N VAL A 176 -2.59 15.69 8.17
CA VAL A 176 -2.89 16.27 6.86
C VAL A 176 -1.83 15.79 5.86
N SER A 177 -2.22 15.53 4.63
CA SER A 177 -1.29 15.14 3.58
C SER A 177 -0.36 16.30 3.19
N LEU A 178 0.82 16.01 2.64
CA LEU A 178 1.69 17.03 2.06
C LEU A 178 0.97 17.82 0.97
N ARG A 179 0.02 17.20 0.26
CA ARG A 179 -0.80 17.87 -0.75
C ARG A 179 -1.55 19.06 -0.17
N ASP A 180 -2.11 18.92 1.03
CA ASP A 180 -3.05 19.88 1.61
C ASP A 180 -2.44 20.74 2.72
N VAL A 181 -1.28 20.34 3.27
CA VAL A 181 -0.58 21.15 4.27
C VAL A 181 -0.07 22.48 3.66
N PRO A 182 -0.31 23.63 4.32
CA PRO A 182 0.28 24.90 3.92
C PRO A 182 1.81 24.86 4.02
N GLY A 183 2.50 25.42 3.03
CA GLY A 183 3.97 25.40 2.99
C GLY A 183 4.62 26.18 4.12
N ASP A 184 3.99 27.24 4.60
CA ASP A 184 4.44 28.07 5.73
C ASP A 184 4.24 27.40 7.10
N ALA A 185 3.43 26.34 7.17
CA ALA A 185 3.30 25.49 8.35
C ALA A 185 4.44 24.46 8.48
N LEU A 186 5.25 24.27 7.43
CA LEU A 186 6.31 23.27 7.40
C LEU A 186 7.62 23.80 7.99
N ASP A 187 8.03 23.24 9.14
CA ASP A 187 9.34 23.48 9.71
C ASP A 187 10.46 22.81 8.91
N VAL A 188 11.52 23.58 8.60
CA VAL A 188 12.66 23.11 7.79
C VAL A 188 13.40 21.96 8.46
N ASN A 189 13.54 21.95 9.79
CA ASN A 189 14.26 20.87 10.48
C ASN A 189 13.48 19.56 10.46
N MET A 190 12.15 19.63 10.60
CA MET A 190 11.25 18.49 10.41
C MET A 190 11.36 17.95 8.98
N CYS A 191 11.32 18.81 7.96
CA CYS A 191 11.49 18.40 6.56
C CYS A 191 12.86 17.76 6.29
N LEU A 192 13.93 18.31 6.88
CA LEU A 192 15.28 17.73 6.82
C LEU A 192 15.34 16.35 7.50
N ALA A 193 14.64 16.16 8.61
CA ALA A 193 14.56 14.87 9.29
C ALA A 193 13.80 13.84 8.44
N LEU A 194 12.72 14.26 7.78
CA LEU A 194 11.99 13.43 6.82
C LEU A 194 12.88 13.00 5.64
N ILE A 195 13.61 13.94 5.03
CA ILE A 195 14.53 13.64 3.93
C ILE A 195 15.59 12.64 4.37
N ARG A 196 16.22 12.85 5.53
CA ARG A 196 17.23 11.92 6.06
C ARG A 196 16.67 10.53 6.33
N ALA A 197 15.41 10.42 6.76
CA ALA A 197 14.77 9.14 6.94
C ALA A 197 14.57 8.43 5.60
N VAL A 198 14.01 9.12 4.60
CA VAL A 198 13.80 8.56 3.25
C VAL A 198 15.12 8.16 2.60
N ASP A 199 16.16 9.00 2.69
CA ASP A 199 17.50 8.67 2.20
C ASP A 199 18.10 7.44 2.92
N GLY A 200 17.74 7.25 4.19
CA GLY A 200 18.21 6.14 5.01
C GLY A 200 17.52 4.80 4.73
N PHE A 201 16.34 4.79 4.08
CA PHE A 201 15.61 3.54 3.83
C PHE A 201 16.45 2.52 3.05
N SER A 202 17.24 2.97 2.08
CA SER A 202 18.05 2.08 1.24
C SER A 202 19.14 1.34 2.00
N ALA A 203 19.69 1.96 3.04
CA ALA A 203 20.65 1.33 3.96
C ALA A 203 20.00 0.22 4.81
N HIS A 204 18.67 0.21 4.90
CA HIS A 204 17.87 -0.85 5.51
C HIS A 204 17.26 -1.81 4.48
N GLY A 205 17.71 -1.78 3.23
CA GLY A 205 17.25 -2.68 2.18
C GLY A 205 15.85 -2.34 1.65
N VAL A 206 15.40 -1.09 1.79
CA VAL A 206 14.07 -0.66 1.32
C VAL A 206 14.17 0.60 0.46
N PHE A 207 13.43 0.64 -0.64
CA PHE A 207 12.97 1.91 -1.22
C PHE A 207 11.45 1.92 -1.24
N HIS A 208 10.83 3.09 -1.12
CA HIS A 208 9.39 3.28 -1.02
C HIS A 208 8.68 3.08 -2.37
N GLY A 209 9.26 3.56 -3.47
CA GLY A 209 8.75 3.33 -4.83
C GLY A 209 7.55 4.20 -5.24
N ASP A 210 6.77 4.71 -4.27
CA ASP A 210 5.65 5.64 -4.52
C ASP A 210 5.65 6.90 -3.64
N ILE A 211 6.79 7.62 -3.59
CA ILE A 211 6.86 8.91 -2.89
C ILE A 211 6.08 9.98 -3.68
N ASN A 212 4.95 10.42 -3.11
CA ASN A 212 4.08 11.46 -3.65
C ASN A 212 3.42 12.29 -2.54
N HIS A 213 2.70 13.36 -2.91
CA HIS A 213 2.10 14.30 -1.94
C HIS A 213 1.01 13.69 -1.02
N ASN A 214 0.40 12.56 -1.41
CA ASN A 214 -0.64 11.91 -0.60
C ASN A 214 -0.05 10.91 0.41
N ASN A 215 1.13 10.38 0.12
CA ASN A 215 1.81 9.34 0.92
C ASN A 215 2.75 9.91 2.00
N ILE A 216 2.68 11.22 2.22
CA ILE A 216 3.42 11.93 3.27
C ILE A 216 2.41 12.69 4.11
N LEU A 217 2.35 12.37 5.39
CA LEU A 217 1.47 12.99 6.36
C LEU A 217 2.25 13.90 7.30
N PHE A 218 1.62 15.00 7.69
CA PHE A 218 2.10 15.96 8.68
C PHE A 218 1.08 16.04 9.82
N THR A 219 1.54 15.90 11.06
CA THR A 219 0.67 15.93 12.24
C THR A 219 1.30 16.73 13.38
N PRO A 220 0.48 17.46 14.16
CA PRO A 220 -0.93 17.78 13.92
C PRO A 220 -1.09 18.83 12.80
N GLN A 221 -2.24 18.86 12.14
CA GLN A 221 -2.50 19.67 10.94
C GLN A 221 -2.15 21.16 11.08
N GLU A 222 -2.49 21.79 12.21
CA GLU A 222 -2.31 23.25 12.39
C GLU A 222 -0.86 23.65 12.63
N ARG A 223 -0.11 22.80 13.34
CA ARG A 223 1.30 23.04 13.66
C ARG A 223 2.06 21.72 13.65
N PRO A 224 2.37 21.19 12.46
CA PRO A 224 3.02 19.91 12.36
C PRO A 224 4.39 19.90 13.04
N PHE A 225 4.64 18.86 13.83
CA PHE A 225 5.96 18.58 14.40
C PHE A 225 6.46 17.19 14.05
N ARG A 226 5.62 16.36 13.42
CA ARG A 226 5.94 15.01 12.96
C ARG A 226 5.52 14.88 11.50
N ALA A 227 6.45 14.38 10.68
CA ALA A 227 6.19 13.94 9.33
C ALA A 227 6.26 12.42 9.26
N VAL A 228 5.32 11.80 8.55
CA VAL A 228 5.14 10.35 8.47
C VAL A 228 4.99 9.92 7.03
N VAL A 229 5.81 8.98 6.57
CA VAL A 229 5.68 8.32 5.27
C VAL A 229 4.78 7.09 5.44
N ILE A 230 3.82 6.93 4.54
CA ILE A 230 2.84 5.83 4.55
C ILE A 230 2.77 5.19 3.17
N ASP A 231 2.13 4.01 3.09
CA ASP A 231 1.82 3.33 1.83
C ASP A 231 3.03 2.75 1.09
N PHE A 232 3.62 1.73 1.72
CA PHE A 232 4.73 0.94 1.19
C PHE A 232 4.27 -0.20 0.25
N GLY A 233 3.05 -0.13 -0.31
CA GLY A 233 2.50 -1.16 -1.19
C GLY A 233 3.28 -1.32 -2.51
N CYS A 234 4.08 -0.33 -2.87
CA CYS A 234 4.98 -0.33 -4.03
C CYS A 234 6.46 -0.40 -3.64
N ALA A 235 6.77 -0.72 -2.37
CA ALA A 235 8.13 -0.75 -1.89
C ALA A 235 8.94 -1.88 -2.55
N GLY A 236 10.18 -1.56 -2.90
CA GLY A 236 11.17 -2.56 -3.26
C GLY A 236 11.98 -2.98 -2.04
N ILE A 237 12.19 -4.28 -1.93
CA ILE A 237 12.94 -4.92 -0.84
C ILE A 237 14.19 -5.54 -1.45
N LYS A 238 15.36 -5.23 -0.88
CA LYS A 238 16.62 -5.82 -1.30
C LYS A 238 16.57 -7.33 -1.07
N ALA A 239 16.81 -8.12 -2.12
CA ALA A 239 16.86 -9.57 -1.98
C ALA A 239 18.17 -10.01 -1.30
N ASP A 240 18.15 -11.15 -0.61
CA ASP A 240 19.32 -11.67 0.13
C ASP A 240 20.53 -11.94 -0.78
N ASP A 241 20.28 -12.26 -2.06
CA ASP A 241 21.28 -12.56 -3.09
C ASP A 241 21.51 -11.40 -4.07
N GLU A 242 20.86 -10.25 -3.87
CA GLU A 242 21.03 -9.06 -4.72
C GLU A 242 22.36 -8.36 -4.41
N ASP A 243 23.18 -8.19 -5.43
CA ASP A 243 24.43 -7.44 -5.32
C ASP A 243 24.19 -5.94 -5.11
N GLU A 244 25.21 -5.25 -4.60
CA GLU A 244 25.09 -3.83 -4.27
C GLU A 244 24.92 -2.95 -5.51
N GLU A 245 25.44 -3.35 -6.68
CA GLU A 245 25.31 -2.56 -7.90
C GLU A 245 23.86 -2.56 -8.40
N THR A 246 23.24 -3.74 -8.44
CA THR A 246 21.84 -3.92 -8.80
C THR A 246 20.92 -3.22 -7.81
N TRP A 247 21.18 -3.38 -6.51
CA TRP A 247 20.42 -2.67 -5.47
C TRP A 247 20.50 -1.15 -5.63
N GLN A 248 21.70 -0.60 -5.81
CA GLN A 248 21.87 0.85 -6.00
C GLN A 248 21.24 1.33 -7.30
N PHE A 249 21.27 0.54 -8.37
CA PHE A 249 20.56 0.85 -9.61
C PHE A 249 19.05 0.96 -9.35
N ASN A 250 18.46 0.01 -8.63
CA ASN A 250 17.04 0.00 -8.29
C ASN A 250 16.64 1.20 -7.41
N VAL A 251 17.44 1.51 -6.38
CA VAL A 251 17.25 2.68 -5.52
C VAL A 251 17.29 3.98 -6.32
N GLN A 252 18.26 4.12 -7.24
CA GLN A 252 18.37 5.30 -8.11
C GLN A 252 17.19 5.40 -9.08
N PHE A 253 16.72 4.27 -9.62
CA PHE A 253 15.58 4.22 -10.52
C PHE A 253 14.28 4.65 -9.84
N ALA A 254 14.02 4.17 -8.61
CA ALA A 254 12.87 4.60 -7.80
C ALA A 254 12.90 6.12 -7.51
N ALA A 255 14.11 6.64 -7.27
CA ALA A 255 14.41 8.06 -7.10
C ALA A 255 13.67 8.73 -5.92
N ASP A 256 13.34 7.98 -4.86
CA ASP A 256 12.59 8.47 -3.69
C ASP A 256 13.21 9.72 -3.07
N SER A 257 14.53 9.71 -2.86
CA SER A 257 15.31 10.85 -2.36
C SER A 257 15.14 12.12 -3.21
N LYS A 258 15.12 11.97 -4.53
CA LYS A 258 14.93 13.10 -5.46
C LYS A 258 13.48 13.56 -5.46
N ARG A 259 12.52 12.63 -5.40
CA ARG A 259 11.09 12.93 -5.34
C ARG A 259 10.75 13.71 -4.08
N ILE A 260 11.16 13.25 -2.90
CA ILE A 260 10.82 13.94 -1.63
C ILE A 260 11.33 15.39 -1.60
N ARG A 261 12.56 15.63 -2.06
CA ARG A 261 13.14 16.99 -2.14
C ARG A 261 12.31 17.88 -3.05
N ARG A 262 11.96 17.41 -4.24
CA ARG A 262 11.14 18.16 -5.19
C ARG A 262 9.75 18.50 -4.63
N LEU A 263 9.09 17.54 -3.97
CA LEU A 263 7.76 17.77 -3.38
C LEU A 263 7.80 18.87 -2.30
N LEU A 264 8.88 18.92 -1.51
CA LEU A 264 9.08 19.93 -0.47
C LEU A 264 9.45 21.30 -1.06
N GLU A 265 10.28 21.32 -2.10
CA GLU A 265 10.60 22.54 -2.86
C GLU A 265 9.35 23.16 -3.50
N ASP A 266 8.49 22.33 -4.10
CA ASP A 266 7.20 22.75 -4.68
C ASP A 266 6.26 23.35 -3.62
N LYS A 267 6.47 23.00 -2.34
CA LYS A 267 5.79 23.56 -1.17
C LYS A 267 6.48 24.79 -0.57
N GLY A 268 7.56 25.27 -1.20
CA GLY A 268 8.31 26.44 -0.76
C GLY A 268 9.37 26.16 0.30
N VAL A 269 9.59 24.89 0.67
CA VAL A 269 10.63 24.50 1.62
C VAL A 269 11.95 24.35 0.85
N ARG A 270 12.83 25.35 1.00
CA ARG A 270 14.17 25.29 0.41
C ARG A 270 15.11 24.51 1.32
N VAL A 271 15.29 23.25 1.02
CA VAL A 271 16.28 22.42 1.68
C VAL A 271 17.59 22.53 0.90
N GLN A 272 18.57 23.28 1.40
CA GLN A 272 19.90 23.28 0.80
C GLN A 272 20.53 21.91 1.04
N ASP A 273 21.06 21.28 0.00
CA ASP A 273 21.85 20.05 0.12
C ASP A 273 23.08 20.31 0.98
N HIS A 274 23.03 19.91 2.25
CA HIS A 274 24.24 19.66 3.02
C HIS A 274 24.73 18.24 2.73
N ALA A 275 25.17 18.00 1.49
CA ALA A 275 25.83 16.77 1.10
C ALA A 275 27.04 17.07 0.21
N ALA A 276 28.10 17.62 0.83
CA ALA A 276 29.49 17.52 0.36
C ALA A 276 30.46 17.97 1.47
N ALA A 277 30.53 17.24 2.59
CA ALA A 277 31.62 17.37 3.57
C ALA A 277 31.80 16.09 4.39
N ALA A 278 32.10 14.98 3.71
CA ALA A 278 32.79 13.83 4.28
C ALA A 278 33.32 12.99 3.11
N ALA A 279 34.47 13.43 2.57
CA ALA A 279 35.37 12.59 1.79
C ALA A 279 36.57 12.25 2.69
#